data_AF-A0A970KYP3-F1
#
_entry.id   AF-A0A970KYP3-F1
#
_cell.length_a   1.000
_cell.length_b   1.000
_cell.length_c   1.000
_cell.angle_alpha   90.00
_cell.angle_beta   90.00
_cell.angle_gamma   90.00
#
_symmetry.space_group_name_H-M   'P 1'
#
loop_
_entity.id
_entity.type
_entity.pdbx_description
1 polymer ?
#
loop_
_entity_poly.entity_id
_entity_poly.type
_entity_poly.pdbx_seq_one_letter_code
_entity_poly.pdbx_strand_id
1 'polypeptide(L)'
;MAMMRIRDNVEAEKPARGTVVATLDDIEAAELREIVILYEAVRMSHITLTLAKELAERKANWWETVCVKYGLPHTWPLAADYVEKVVYIRG
;
A
#
# COMPACT_ATOMS: atom_id res chain seq x y z
N MET A 1 16.48 1.96 -18.36
CA MET A 1 15.12 1.51 -18.01
C MET A 1 14.28 2.75 -17.84
N ALA A 2 13.21 2.88 -18.62
CA ALA A 2 12.42 4.10 -18.69
C ALA A 2 11.66 4.30 -17.38
N MET A 3 11.94 5.42 -16.71
CA MET A 3 11.18 5.90 -15.56
C MET A 3 9.82 6.36 -16.11
N MET A 4 8.85 5.44 -16.13
CA MET A 4 7.48 5.71 -16.59
C MET A 4 6.91 6.83 -15.72
N ARG A 5 6.49 7.95 -16.34
CA ARG A 5 6.04 9.11 -15.57
C ARG A 5 4.72 8.74 -14.91
N ILE A 6 4.52 9.16 -13.66
CA ILE A 6 3.25 8.98 -12.92
C ILE A 6 2.03 9.38 -13.77
N ARG A 7 2.21 10.39 -14.64
CA ARG A 7 1.19 10.90 -15.56
C ARG A 7 0.75 9.89 -16.64
N ASP A 8 1.68 9.10 -17.17
CA ASP A 8 1.40 8.08 -18.21
C ASP A 8 0.60 6.90 -17.63
N ASN A 9 0.61 6.77 -16.30
CA ASN A 9 0.00 5.71 -15.53
C ASN A 9 -1.44 6.04 -15.09
N VAL A 10 -1.76 7.33 -14.93
CA VAL A 10 -3.12 7.80 -14.63
C VAL A 10 -4.08 7.56 -15.80
N GLU A 11 -3.55 7.53 -17.03
CA GLU A 11 -4.31 7.32 -18.26
C GLU A 11 -4.33 5.86 -18.75
N ALA A 12 -3.63 4.95 -18.05
CA ALA A 12 -3.61 3.53 -18.40
C ALA A 12 -4.97 2.87 -18.10
N GLU A 13 -5.40 1.99 -19.00
CA GLU A 13 -6.64 1.22 -18.82
C GLU A 13 -6.55 0.40 -17.53
N LYS A 14 -7.52 0.60 -16.65
CA LYS A 14 -7.53 -0.04 -15.33
C LYS A 14 -7.65 -1.57 -15.51
N PRO A 15 -6.76 -2.38 -14.89
CA PRO A 15 -6.87 -3.83 -14.94
C PRO A 15 -8.15 -4.34 -14.27
N ALA A 16 -8.53 -5.57 -14.59
CA ALA A 16 -9.69 -6.22 -14.00
C ALA A 16 -9.57 -6.33 -12.46
N ARG A 17 -10.72 -6.41 -11.79
CA ARG A 17 -10.76 -6.63 -10.32
C ARG A 17 -10.04 -7.94 -9.97
N GLY A 18 -9.25 -7.91 -8.91
CA GLY A 18 -8.47 -9.07 -8.44
C GLY A 18 -7.18 -9.30 -9.21
N THR A 19 -6.88 -8.52 -10.26
CA THR A 19 -5.58 -8.59 -10.94
C THR A 19 -4.47 -8.17 -9.98
N VAL A 20 -3.48 -9.04 -9.81
CA VAL A 20 -2.21 -8.73 -9.13
C VAL A 20 -1.40 -7.83 -10.04
N VAL A 21 -1.00 -6.68 -9.53
CA VAL A 21 -0.24 -5.65 -10.26
C VAL A 21 1.20 -5.52 -9.76
N ALA A 22 1.51 -6.04 -8.57
CA ALA A 22 2.87 -6.13 -8.06
C ALA A 22 3.03 -7.26 -7.03
N THR A 23 4.26 -7.75 -6.88
CA THR A 23 4.67 -8.67 -5.81
C THR A 23 5.61 -7.93 -4.87
N LEU A 24 5.26 -7.91 -3.58
CA LEU A 24 6.04 -7.31 -2.52
C LEU A 24 7.25 -8.19 -2.19
N ASP A 25 8.37 -7.57 -1.84
CA ASP A 25 9.48 -8.28 -1.24
C ASP A 25 9.24 -8.59 0.26
N ASP A 26 10.14 -9.37 0.86
CA ASP A 26 10.01 -9.79 2.26
C ASP A 26 10.05 -8.61 3.24
N ILE A 27 10.76 -7.53 2.88
CA ILE A 27 10.90 -6.34 3.73
C ILE A 27 9.59 -5.55 3.69
N GLU A 28 9.07 -5.29 2.49
CA GLU A 28 7.81 -4.57 2.31
C GLU A 28 6.62 -5.29 2.96
N ALA A 29 6.57 -6.62 2.82
CA ALA A 29 5.55 -7.43 3.46
C ALA A 29 5.67 -7.41 4.99
N ALA A 30 6.89 -7.47 5.53
CA ALA A 30 7.12 -7.36 6.97
C ALA A 30 6.70 -5.99 7.51
N GLU A 31 7.04 -4.90 6.83
CA GLU A 31 6.62 -3.55 7.21
C GLU A 31 5.10 -3.37 7.20
N LEU A 32 4.42 -3.89 6.16
CA LEU A 32 2.95 -3.88 6.12
C LEU A 32 2.35 -4.66 7.29
N ARG A 33 2.91 -5.83 7.60
CA ARG A 33 2.46 -6.64 8.73
C ARG A 33 2.57 -5.86 10.05
N GLU A 34 3.68 -5.17 10.30
CA GLU A 34 3.84 -4.34 11.50
C GLU A 34 2.80 -3.22 11.57
N ILE A 35 2.55 -2.53 10.45
CA ILE A 35 1.53 -1.47 10.37
C ILE A 35 0.14 -2.02 10.72
N VAL A 36 -0.21 -3.21 10.21
CA VAL A 36 -1.51 -3.84 10.50
C VAL A 36 -1.62 -4.23 11.98
N ILE A 37 -0.57 -4.79 12.57
CA ILE A 37 -0.55 -5.15 14.00
C ILE A 37 -0.72 -3.91 14.87
N LEU A 38 0.00 -2.82 14.56
CA LEU A 38 -0.13 -1.55 15.26
C LEU A 38 -1.54 -0.96 15.14
N TYR A 39 -2.16 -1.08 13.97
CA TYR A 39 -3.53 -0.63 13.75
C TYR A 39 -4.54 -1.39 14.61
N GLU A 40 -4.44 -2.72 14.68
CA GLU A 40 -5.32 -3.52 15.53
C GLU A 40 -5.08 -3.22 17.02
N ALA A 41 -3.83 -3.03 17.44
CA ALA A 41 -3.51 -2.60 18.80
C ALA A 41 -4.16 -1.23 19.13
N VAL A 42 -4.06 -0.25 18.23
CA VAL A 42 -4.72 1.06 18.35
C VAL A 42 -6.24 0.95 18.43
N ARG A 43 -6.86 0.03 17.68
CA ARG A 43 -8.31 -0.18 17.76
C ARG A 43 -8.76 -0.79 19.08
N MET A 44 -7.96 -1.67 19.66
CA MET A 44 -8.29 -2.38 20.90
C MET A 44 -8.05 -1.56 22.16
N SER A 45 -7.25 -0.50 22.09
CA SER A 45 -6.92 0.33 23.25
C SER A 45 -7.34 1.79 23.00
N HIS A 46 -7.82 2.48 24.04
CA HIS A 46 -8.18 3.90 23.95
C HIS A 46 -6.93 4.80 23.88
N ILE A 47 -6.14 4.63 22.82
CA ILE A 47 -4.87 5.33 22.63
C ILE A 47 -5.13 6.79 22.22
N THR A 48 -4.18 7.65 22.57
CA THR A 48 -4.13 9.08 22.27
C THR A 48 -4.07 9.36 20.76
N LEU A 49 -4.61 10.52 20.35
CA LEU A 49 -4.59 11.03 18.97
C LEU A 49 -3.19 11.03 18.32
N THR A 50 -2.13 11.15 19.13
CA THR A 50 -0.74 11.17 18.66
C THR A 50 -0.33 9.86 17.99
N LEU A 51 -0.62 8.70 18.61
CA LEU A 51 -0.23 7.41 18.03
C LEU A 51 -1.03 7.10 16.77
N ALA A 52 -2.30 7.49 16.74
CA ALA A 52 -3.15 7.35 15.55
C ALA A 52 -2.59 8.16 14.36
N LYS A 53 -2.06 9.37 14.62
CA LYS A 53 -1.40 10.20 13.61
C LYS A 53 -0.11 9.56 13.10
N GLU A 54 0.76 9.13 14.01
CA GLU A 54 2.03 8.47 13.65
C GLU A 54 1.79 7.21 12.79
N LEU A 55 0.80 6.40 13.16
CA LEU A 55 0.42 5.23 12.39
C LEU A 55 -0.10 5.58 10.99
N ALA A 56 -0.94 6.62 10.89
CA ALA A 56 -1.46 7.08 9.60
C ALA A 56 -0.33 7.56 8.68
N GLU A 57 0.63 8.31 9.22
CA GLU A 57 1.82 8.77 8.48
C GLU A 57 2.69 7.60 8.04
N ARG A 58 2.99 6.64 8.94
CA ARG A 58 3.79 5.45 8.60
C ARG A 58 3.14 4.61 7.50
N LYS A 59 1.81 4.43 7.57
CA LYS A 59 1.04 3.74 6.52
C LYS A 59 1.07 4.47 5.20
N ALA A 60 0.88 5.80 5.21
CA ALA A 60 0.90 6.61 4.00
C ALA A 60 2.27 6.56 3.31
N ASN A 61 3.35 6.71 4.08
CA ASN A 61 4.72 6.67 3.57
C ASN A 61 5.07 5.31 2.96
N TRP A 62 4.67 4.22 3.63
CA TRP A 62 4.85 2.86 3.09
C TRP A 62 4.11 2.70 1.75
N TRP A 63 2.85 3.14 1.69
CA TRP A 63 2.04 3.02 0.48
C TRP A 63 2.59 3.84 -0.70
N GLU A 64 3.03 5.07 -0.44
CA GLU A 64 3.67 5.92 -1.44
C GLU A 64 4.95 5.29 -1.98
N THR A 65 5.78 4.72 -1.10
CA THR A 65 7.02 4.04 -1.48
C THR A 65 6.74 2.86 -2.41
N VAL A 66 5.77 2.01 -2.06
CA VAL A 66 5.34 0.87 -2.90
C VAL A 66 4.81 1.36 -4.25
N CYS A 67 3.92 2.35 -4.26
CA CYS A 67 3.35 2.86 -5.51
C CYS A 67 4.41 3.49 -6.42
N VAL A 68 5.38 4.22 -5.88
CA VAL A 68 6.49 4.78 -6.65
C VAL A 68 7.40 3.68 -7.19
N LYS A 69 7.79 2.71 -6.35
CA LYS A 69 8.69 1.60 -6.73
C LYS A 69 8.13 0.78 -7.88
N TYR A 70 6.84 0.45 -7.82
CA TYR A 70 6.18 -0.41 -8.81
C TYR A 70 5.49 0.37 -9.94
N GLY A 71 5.55 1.71 -9.92
CA GLY A 71 4.82 2.53 -10.87
C GLY A 71 3.32 2.23 -10.83
N LEU A 72 2.71 2.27 -9.65
CA LEU A 72 1.28 2.04 -9.48
C LEU A 72 0.54 3.38 -9.33
N PRO A 73 -0.56 3.61 -10.06
CA PRO A 73 -1.34 4.84 -9.93
C PRO A 73 -2.12 4.86 -8.62
N HIS A 74 -1.95 5.91 -7.82
CA HIS A 74 -2.74 6.11 -6.58
C HIS A 74 -4.25 6.28 -6.81
N THR A 75 -4.67 6.59 -8.03
CA THR A 75 -6.08 6.71 -8.42
C THR A 75 -6.76 5.36 -8.60
N TRP A 76 -5.99 4.28 -8.75
CA TRP A 76 -6.54 2.94 -8.82
C TRP A 76 -6.95 2.45 -7.42
N PRO A 77 -8.06 1.70 -7.30
CA PRO A 77 -8.47 1.11 -6.02
C PRO A 77 -7.57 -0.08 -5.70
N LEU A 78 -6.35 0.20 -5.26
CA LEU A 78 -5.34 -0.80 -4.96
C LEU A 78 -5.46 -1.28 -3.51
N ALA A 79 -5.14 -2.54 -3.27
CA ALA A 79 -4.97 -3.12 -1.95
C ALA A 79 -3.71 -3.99 -1.91
N ALA A 80 -3.15 -4.18 -0.73
CA ALA A 80 -2.02 -5.08 -0.52
C ALA A 80 -2.35 -6.16 0.50
N ASP A 81 -1.75 -7.32 0.30
CA ASP A 81 -1.79 -8.47 1.19
C ASP A 81 -0.35 -8.84 1.58
N TYR A 82 -0.05 -8.80 2.88
CA TYR A 82 1.28 -9.13 3.40
C TYR A 82 1.53 -10.64 3.55
N VAL A 83 0.47 -11.46 3.56
CA VAL A 83 0.57 -12.93 3.64
C VAL A 83 0.91 -13.48 2.27
N GLU A 84 0.13 -13.09 1.26
CA GLU A 84 0.34 -13.47 -0.13
C GLU A 84 1.45 -12.62 -0.81
N LYS A 85 1.88 -11.54 -0.16
CA LYS A 85 2.92 -10.60 -0.63
C LYS A 85 2.60 -9.99 -1.99
N VAL A 86 1.35 -9.55 -2.18
CA VAL A 86 0.87 -9.00 -3.46
C VAL A 86 0.12 -7.70 -3.30
N VAL A 87 0.19 -6.87 -4.34
CA VAL A 87 -0.68 -5.70 -4.54
C VAL A 87 -1.65 -6.02 -5.67
N TYR A 88 -2.94 -5.77 -5.46
CA TYR A 88 -4.00 -6.11 -6.41
C TYR A 88 -5.07 -5.02 -6.53
N ILE A 89 -5.85 -5.08 -7.62
CA ILE A 89 -7.00 -4.20 -7.84
C ILE A 89 -8.16 -4.65 -6.94
N ARG A 90 -8.40 -3.88 -5.88
CA ARG A 90 -9.60 -3.96 -5.04
C ARG A 90 -10.80 -3.46 -5.85
N GLY A 91 -11.94 -4.12 -5.64
CA GLY A 91 -13.23 -3.65 -6.16
C GLY A 91 -14.24 -3.56 -5.05
#